data_AF-X0TIE8-F1
#
_entry.id   AF-X0TIE8-F1
#
_cell.length_a   1.000
_cell.length_b   1.000
_cell.length_c   1.000
_cell.angle_alpha   90.00
_cell.angle_beta   90.00
_cell.angle_gamma   90.00
#
_symmetry.space_group_name_H-M   'P 1'
#
loop_
_entity.id
_entity.type
_entity.pdbx_description
1 polymer ?
#
loop_
_entity_poly.entity_id
_entity_poly.type
_entity_poly.pdbx_seq_one_letter_code
_entity_poly.pdbx_strand_id
1 'polypeptide(L)' 'MAEVIGIRFKRAGRVYYFDPAGIDLEVNDHVVVKTARGL' A
#
# COMPACT_ATOMS: atom_id res chain seq x y z
N MET A 1 10.99 10.68 -10.49
CA MET A 1 10.65 9.25 -10.51
C MET A 1 9.57 9.07 -9.46
N ALA A 2 8.38 8.61 -9.83
CA ALA A 2 7.33 8.39 -8.85
C ALA A 2 7.64 7.09 -8.11
N GLU A 3 7.79 7.17 -6.78
CA GLU A 3 7.87 5.98 -5.95
C GLU A 3 6.48 5.36 -5.85
N VAL A 4 6.41 4.04 -6.01
CA VAL A 4 5.17 3.28 -5.97
C VAL A 4 5.39 2.08 -5.07
N ILE A 5 4.51 1.91 -4.10
CA ILE A 5 4.55 0.78 -3.17
C ILE A 5 3.46 -0.24 -3.52
N GLY A 6 3.80 -1.52 -3.38
CA GLY A 6 2.87 -2.64 -3.56
C GLY A 6 2.35 -3.13 -2.23
N ILE A 7 1.04 -3.05 -2.00
CA ILE A 7 0.39 -3.48 -0.77
C ILE A 7 -0.45 -4.74 -1.04
N ARG A 8 -0.13 -5.82 -0.34
CA ARG A 8 -0.85 -7.09 -0.42
C ARG A 8 -1.80 -7.24 0.75
N PHE A 9 -3.10 -7.33 0.46
CA PHE A 9 -4.10 -7.59 1.51
C PHE A 9 -4.09 -9.07 1.92
N LYS A 10 -4.02 -9.34 3.24
CA LYS A 10 -3.92 -10.69 3.83
C LYS A 10 -4.99 -11.67 3.33
N ARG A 11 -6.20 -11.20 2.98
CA ARG A 11 -7.31 -12.06 2.55
C ARG A 11 -7.40 -12.37 1.06
N ALA A 12 -6.78 -11.57 0.18
CA ALA A 12 -7.13 -11.59 -1.25
C ALA A 12 -5.99 -11.97 -2.19
N GLY A 13 -4.74 -12.03 -1.73
CA GLY A 13 -3.58 -12.34 -2.57
C GLY A 13 -3.28 -11.33 -3.68
N ARG A 14 -4.16 -10.36 -3.92
CA ARG A 14 -3.99 -9.26 -4.87
C ARG A 14 -3.11 -8.17 -4.27
N VAL A 15 -2.16 -7.69 -5.06
CA VAL A 15 -1.31 -6.54 -4.77
C VAL A 15 -1.95 -5.32 -5.41
N TYR A 16 -2.10 -4.26 -4.63
CA TYR A 16 -2.57 -2.95 -5.09
C TYR A 16 -1.41 -1.96 -4.96
N TYR A 17 -1.36 -1.01 -5.88
CA TYR A 17 -0.29 -0.03 -5.94
C TYR A 17 -0.78 1.30 -5.38
N PHE A 18 0.05 1.91 -4.53
CA PHE A 18 -0.27 3.17 -3.86
C PHE A 18 0.92 4.13 -3.94
N ASP A 19 0.61 5.41 -3.80
CA ASP A 19 1.60 6.46 -3.55
C ASP A 19 2.01 6.38 -2.07
N PRO A 20 3.32 6.26 -1.75
CA PRO A 20 3.80 6.28 -0.36
C PRO A 20 3.59 7.63 0.35
N ALA A 21 3.18 8.69 -0.37
CA ALA A 21 2.96 10.04 0.16
C ALA A 21 4.19 10.61 0.91
N GLY A 22 5.40 10.20 0.51
CA GLY A 22 6.66 10.56 1.14
C GLY A 22 6.96 9.82 2.45
N ILE A 23 6.21 8.75 2.76
CA ILE A 23 6.50 7.86 3.89
C ILE A 23 7.52 6.83 3.43
N ASP A 24 8.66 6.77 4.13
CA ASP A 24 9.66 5.72 3.95
C ASP A 24 9.14 4.41 4.55
N LEU A 25 9.03 3.36 3.75
CA LEU A 25 8.42 2.08 4.13
C LEU A 25 9.33 0.93 3.75
N GLU A 26 9.45 -0.04 4.65
CA GLU A 26 10.21 -1.26 4.42
C GLU A 26 9.31 -2.45 4.06
N VAL A 27 9.91 -3.46 3.44
CA VAL A 27 9.17 -4.69 3.12
C VAL A 27 8.72 -5.36 4.43
N ASN A 28 7.43 -5.69 4.49
CA ASN A 28 6.71 -6.25 5.64
C ASN A 28 6.18 -5.24 6.67
N ASP A 29 6.32 -3.93 6.43
CA ASP A 29 5.61 -2.94 7.25
C ASP A 29 4.09 -3.10 7.15
N HIS A 30 3.45 -2.90 8.29
CA HIS A 30 1.99 -2.87 8.38
C HIS A 30 1.51 -1.45 8.10
N VAL A 31 0.65 -1.30 7.10
CA VAL A 31 0.12 -0.02 6.67
C VAL A 31 -1.41 -0.03 6.66
N VAL A 32 -2.00 1.13 6.94
CA VAL A 32 -3.42 1.39 6.77
C VAL A 32 -3.57 2.32 5.58
N VAL A 33 -4.37 1.92 4.59
CA VAL A 33 -4.57 2.70 3.38
C VAL A 33 -6.01 3.14 3.23
N LYS A 34 -6.21 4.33 2.68
CA LYS A 34 -7.53 4.84 2.32
C LYS A 34 -7.86 4.41 0.90
N THR A 35 -8.89 3.58 0.73
CA THR A 35 -9.35 3.15 -0.60
C THR A 35 -10.56 3.96 -1.05
N ALA A 36 -10.80 4.03 -2.36
CA ALA A 36 -12.01 4.68 -2.91
C ALA A 36 -13.32 4.01 -2.47
N ARG A 37 -13.27 2.77 -1.94
CA ARG A 37 -14.43 2.03 -1.44
C ARG A 37 -14.66 2.21 0.07
N GLY A 38 -13.91 3.10 0.72
CA GLY A 38 -13.95 3.29 2.18
C GLY A 38 -12.74 2.68 2.89
N LEU A 39 -12.69 2.89 4.20
CA LEU A 39 -11.67 2.37 5.12
C LEU A 39 -11.74 0.84 5.19
#